data_AF-A0A662C8E6-F1
#
_entry.id   AF-A0A662C8E6-F1
#
_cell.length_a   1.000
_cell.length_b   1.000
_cell.length_c   1.000
_cell.angle_alpha   90.00
_cell.angle_beta   90.00
_cell.angle_gamma   90.00
#
_symmetry.space_group_name_H-M   'P 1'
#
loop_
_entity.id
_entity.type
_entity.pdbx_description
1 polymer ?
#
loop_
_entity_poly.entity_id
_entity_poly.type
_entity_poly.pdbx_seq_one_letter_code
_entity_poly.pdbx_strand_id
1 'polypeptide(L)'
;MGEVLKKVVLVFVVMALLSPWTLVRAAENRDRETRIAEKLEALRNWKLMDVLDLSQEEAQELFMVLRRFDSKRRALLEERRTVRRRLIRAARGQKVNGDVRALAARYLAIGTELAKLREQELRALEKRLTPQEEAKYLLFMDRFHREIIRMLSRVESRLRTGKEGKVPKVSPSN
;
A
#
# COMPACT_ATOMS: atom_id res chain seq x y z
N MET A 1 -39.26 -6.06 -39.40
CA MET A 1 -38.83 -5.23 -38.24
C MET A 1 -38.14 -6.00 -37.11
N GLY A 2 -38.30 -7.33 -36.96
CA GLY A 2 -37.71 -8.07 -35.83
C GLY A 2 -36.19 -8.30 -35.86
N GLU A 3 -35.56 -8.26 -37.04
CA GLU A 3 -34.15 -8.62 -37.20
C GLU A 3 -33.19 -7.44 -36.94
N VAL A 4 -33.62 -6.23 -37.31
CA VAL A 4 -32.90 -4.98 -37.01
C VAL A 4 -32.92 -4.70 -35.51
N LEU A 5 -34.05 -4.96 -34.84
CA LEU A 5 -34.18 -4.80 -33.39
C LEU A 5 -33.27 -5.78 -32.62
N LYS A 6 -33.16 -7.04 -33.08
CA LYS A 6 -32.21 -8.03 -32.51
C LYS A 6 -30.76 -7.61 -32.67
N LYS A 7 -30.36 -7.05 -33.83
CA LYS A 7 -28.99 -6.57 -34.07
C LYS A 7 -28.65 -5.35 -33.21
N VAL A 8 -29.58 -4.41 -33.03
CA VAL A 8 -29.38 -3.23 -32.17
C VAL A 8 -29.25 -3.63 -30.69
N VAL A 9 -30.07 -4.57 -30.21
CA VAL A 9 -29.97 -5.10 -28.83
C VAL A 9 -28.65 -5.85 -28.62
N LEU A 10 -28.21 -6.64 -29.60
CA LEU A 10 -26.93 -7.36 -29.53
C LEU A 10 -25.73 -6.41 -29.42
N VAL A 11 -25.74 -5.31 -30.19
CA VAL A 11 -24.68 -4.27 -30.12
C VAL A 11 -24.67 -3.57 -28.76
N PHE A 12 -25.84 -3.25 -28.19
CA PHE A 12 -25.94 -2.66 -26.86
C PHE A 12 -25.45 -3.61 -25.75
N VAL A 13 -25.73 -4.91 -25.85
CA VAL A 13 -25.25 -5.92 -24.89
C VAL A 13 -23.73 -6.12 -24.99
N VAL A 14 -23.16 -6.11 -26.21
CA VAL A 14 -21.71 -6.19 -26.41
C VAL A 14 -20.99 -4.92 -25.94
N MET A 15 -21.57 -3.73 -26.15
CA MET A 15 -21.05 -2.48 -25.57
C MET A 15 -21.14 -2.45 -24.03
N ALA A 16 -22.20 -3.02 -23.45
CA ALA A 16 -22.36 -3.11 -22.00
C ALA A 16 -21.40 -4.14 -21.38
N LEU A 17 -21.08 -5.23 -22.09
CA LEU A 17 -20.09 -6.23 -21.66
C LEU A 17 -18.63 -5.76 -21.83
N LEU A 18 -18.38 -4.80 -22.72
CA LEU A 18 -17.11 -4.07 -22.86
C LEU A 18 -17.10 -2.77 -22.03
N SER A 19 -18.01 -2.60 -21.07
CA SER A 19 -18.03 -1.38 -20.25
C SER A 19 -16.77 -1.29 -19.37
N PRO A 20 -16.05 -0.15 -19.35
CA PRO A 20 -14.75 0.00 -18.67
C PRO A 20 -14.77 -0.06 -17.13
N TRP A 21 -15.88 -0.47 -16.51
CA TRP A 21 -16.10 -0.36 -15.07
C TRP A 21 -15.10 -1.13 -14.20
N THR A 22 -14.45 -2.17 -14.74
CA THR A 22 -13.41 -2.92 -14.01
C THR A 22 -12.08 -2.18 -13.96
N LEU A 23 -11.73 -1.40 -15.00
CA LEU A 23 -10.51 -0.59 -15.03
C LEU A 23 -10.65 0.66 -14.17
N VAL A 24 -11.81 1.31 -14.17
CA VAL A 24 -12.09 2.49 -13.33
C VAL A 24 -11.94 2.18 -11.83
N ARG A 25 -12.43 1.02 -11.36
CA ARG A 25 -12.26 0.58 -9.96
C ARG A 25 -10.83 0.29 -9.56
N ALA A 26 -10.00 -0.20 -10.49
CA ALA A 26 -8.59 -0.46 -10.21
C ALA A 26 -7.78 0.84 -10.11
N ALA A 27 -8.10 1.84 -10.94
CA ALA A 27 -7.50 3.17 -10.89
C ALA A 27 -7.90 3.92 -9.61
N GLU A 28 -9.18 3.92 -9.26
CA GLU A 28 -9.70 4.62 -8.07
C GLU A 28 -9.07 4.11 -6.75
N ASN A 29 -8.85 2.80 -6.63
CA ASN A 29 -8.19 2.23 -5.44
C ASN A 29 -6.72 2.65 -5.34
N ARG A 30 -5.98 2.70 -6.46
CA ARG A 30 -4.59 3.18 -6.46
C ARG A 30 -4.52 4.64 -6.04
N ASP A 31 -5.41 5.47 -6.56
CA ASP A 31 -5.48 6.90 -6.21
C ASP A 31 -5.85 7.16 -4.76
N ARG A 32 -6.61 6.25 -4.14
CA ARG A 32 -6.90 6.33 -2.71
C ARG A 32 -5.68 5.94 -1.88
N GLU A 33 -4.97 4.88 -2.27
CA GLU A 33 -3.77 4.43 -1.58
C GLU A 33 -2.62 5.45 -1.65
N THR A 34 -2.41 6.08 -2.81
CA THR A 34 -1.44 7.16 -2.97
C THR A 34 -1.77 8.35 -2.09
N ARG A 35 -3.03 8.80 -2.08
CA ARG A 35 -3.49 9.89 -1.20
C ARG A 35 -3.29 9.60 0.29
N ILE A 36 -3.50 8.35 0.71
CA ILE A 36 -3.22 7.94 2.10
C ILE A 36 -1.72 7.97 2.37
N ALA A 37 -0.90 7.45 1.45
CA ALA A 37 0.56 7.46 1.60
C ALA A 37 1.11 8.89 1.70
N GLU A 38 0.65 9.80 0.85
CA GLU A 38 1.04 11.23 0.88
C GLU A 38 0.67 11.90 2.21
N LYS A 39 -0.53 11.62 2.74
CA LYS A 39 -0.95 12.13 4.05
C LYS A 39 -0.08 11.59 5.18
N LEU A 40 0.29 10.31 5.13
CA LEU A 40 1.18 9.70 6.12
C LEU A 40 2.60 10.28 6.04
N GLU A 41 3.10 10.54 4.84
CA GLU A 41 4.39 11.20 4.61
C GLU A 41 4.38 12.63 5.14
N ALA A 42 3.33 13.41 4.85
CA ALA A 42 3.17 14.76 5.39
C ALA A 42 3.13 14.77 6.93
N LEU A 43 2.36 13.85 7.53
CA LEU A 43 2.30 13.70 8.99
C LEU A 43 3.65 13.31 9.59
N ARG A 44 4.36 12.35 8.96
CA ARG A 44 5.71 11.94 9.38
C ARG A 44 6.65 13.14 9.36
N ASN A 45 6.67 13.87 8.25
CA ASN A 45 7.55 15.01 8.05
C ASN A 45 7.26 16.11 9.07
N TRP A 46 5.99 16.46 9.28
CA TRP A 46 5.60 17.43 10.30
C TRP A 46 6.07 17.03 11.70
N LYS A 47 5.86 15.77 12.11
CA LYS A 47 6.36 15.29 13.41
C LYS A 47 7.88 15.24 13.50
N LEU A 48 8.58 15.01 12.39
CA LEU A 48 10.04 15.02 12.35
C LEU A 48 10.62 16.41 12.60
N MET A 49 9.95 17.48 12.12
CA MET A 49 10.39 18.86 12.40
C MET A 49 10.45 19.09 13.91
N ASP A 50 9.40 18.68 14.63
CA ASP A 50 9.29 18.82 16.08
C ASP A 50 10.30 17.94 16.83
N VAL A 51 10.42 16.66 16.45
CA VAL A 51 11.33 15.72 17.15
C VAL A 51 12.80 16.10 16.99
N LEU A 52 13.16 16.61 15.82
CA LEU A 52 14.54 16.95 15.48
C LEU A 52 14.85 18.43 15.71
N ASP A 53 13.87 19.24 16.11
CA ASP A 53 13.99 20.69 16.32
C ASP A 53 14.58 21.41 15.09
N LEU A 54 14.07 21.08 13.91
CA LEU A 54 14.61 21.56 12.64
C LEU A 54 14.04 22.93 12.26
N SER A 55 14.90 23.81 11.75
CA SER A 55 14.48 24.99 11.00
C SER A 55 13.71 24.60 9.73
N GLN A 56 13.02 25.57 9.13
CA GLN A 56 12.27 25.34 7.90
C GLN A 56 13.19 24.92 6.74
N GLU A 57 14.39 25.51 6.68
CA GLU A 57 15.42 25.23 5.70
C GLU A 57 15.98 23.80 5.86
N GLU A 58 16.36 23.42 7.08
CA GLU A 58 16.90 22.08 7.38
C GLU A 58 15.85 20.99 7.13
N ALA A 59 14.59 21.25 7.52
CA ALA A 59 13.48 20.36 7.27
C ALA A 59 13.25 20.14 5.77
N GLN A 60 13.31 21.21 4.97
CA GLN A 60 13.15 21.12 3.52
C GLN A 60 14.23 20.23 2.89
N GLU A 61 15.50 20.41 3.29
CA GLU A 61 16.59 19.56 2.82
C GLU A 61 16.42 18.09 3.22
N LEU A 62 16.06 17.85 4.49
CA LEU A 62 15.80 16.52 5.01
C LEU A 62 14.70 15.83 4.20
N PHE A 63 13.59 16.51 3.97
CA PHE A 63 12.43 15.94 3.26
C PHE A 63 12.71 15.68 1.79
N MET A 64 13.58 16.46 1.15
CA MET A 64 14.04 16.16 -0.21
C MET A 64 14.79 14.81 -0.27
N VAL A 65 15.59 14.48 0.74
CA VAL A 65 16.24 13.17 0.83
C VAL A 65 15.19 12.08 1.04
N LEU A 66 14.35 12.21 2.07
CA LEU A 66 13.35 11.21 2.43
C LEU A 66 12.42 10.88 1.24
N ARG A 67 11.98 11.89 0.49
CA ARG A 67 11.10 11.71 -0.67
C ARG A 67 11.68 10.79 -1.75
N ARG A 68 13.01 10.79 -1.93
CA ARG A 68 13.70 9.89 -2.88
C ARG A 68 13.60 8.43 -2.43
N PHE A 69 13.70 8.19 -1.12
CA PHE A 69 13.58 6.86 -0.53
C PHE A 69 12.13 6.39 -0.43
N ASP A 70 11.19 7.29 -0.13
CA ASP A 70 9.77 6.98 -0.08
C ASP A 70 9.24 6.46 -1.41
N SER A 71 9.63 7.10 -2.52
CA SER A 71 9.25 6.64 -3.86
C SER A 71 9.72 5.21 -4.15
N LYS A 72 11.00 4.91 -3.86
CA LYS A 72 11.58 3.56 -4.00
C LYS A 72 10.89 2.55 -3.08
N ARG A 73 10.63 2.94 -1.84
CA ARG A 73 9.95 2.11 -0.84
C ARG A 73 8.53 1.75 -1.30
N ARG A 74 7.78 2.72 -1.83
CA ARG A 74 6.43 2.49 -2.37
C ARG A 74 6.45 1.48 -3.52
N ALA A 75 7.36 1.62 -4.48
CA ALA A 75 7.49 0.68 -5.59
C ALA A 75 7.75 -0.76 -5.11
N LEU A 76 8.67 -0.94 -4.17
CA LEU A 76 8.98 -2.25 -3.57
C LEU A 76 7.78 -2.83 -2.80
N LEU A 77 7.06 -2.00 -2.04
CA LEU A 77 5.88 -2.44 -1.30
C LEU A 77 4.73 -2.84 -2.22
N GLU A 78 4.50 -2.11 -3.31
CA GLU A 78 3.51 -2.46 -4.33
C GLU A 78 3.82 -3.79 -5.02
N GLU A 79 5.10 -3.99 -5.36
CA GLU A 79 5.56 -5.25 -5.92
C GLU A 79 5.37 -6.38 -4.92
N ARG A 80 5.78 -6.18 -3.66
CA ARG A 80 5.62 -7.16 -2.58
C ARG A 80 4.16 -7.55 -2.36
N ARG A 81 3.25 -6.57 -2.39
CA ARG A 81 1.79 -6.81 -2.31
C ARG A 81 1.31 -7.67 -3.47
N THR A 82 1.78 -7.38 -4.68
CA THR A 82 1.42 -8.13 -5.90
C THR A 82 1.93 -9.57 -5.84
N VAL A 83 3.20 -9.77 -5.47
CA VAL A 83 3.79 -11.11 -5.28
C VAL A 83 3.07 -11.86 -4.17
N ARG A 84 2.80 -11.22 -3.03
CA ARG A 84 2.05 -11.83 -1.92
C ARG A 84 0.65 -12.29 -2.35
N ARG A 85 -0.08 -11.47 -3.12
CA ARG A 85 -1.41 -11.87 -3.65
C ARG A 85 -1.32 -13.09 -4.56
N ARG A 86 -0.24 -13.25 -5.35
CA ARG A 86 -0.02 -14.44 -6.17
C ARG A 86 0.30 -15.66 -5.29
N LEU A 87 1.18 -15.51 -4.31
CA LEU A 87 1.51 -16.59 -3.36
C LEU A 87 0.28 -17.09 -2.58
N ILE A 88 -0.60 -16.18 -2.12
CA ILE A 88 -1.85 -16.56 -1.45
C ILE A 88 -2.76 -17.39 -2.38
N ARG A 89 -2.83 -17.04 -3.68
CA ARG A 89 -3.61 -17.82 -4.66
C ARG A 89 -2.99 -19.19 -4.91
N ALA A 90 -1.67 -19.26 -5.09
CA ALA A 90 -0.94 -20.51 -5.25
C ALA A 90 -1.14 -21.44 -4.04
N ALA A 91 -1.06 -20.90 -2.82
CA ALA A 91 -1.30 -21.66 -1.58
C ALA A 91 -2.72 -22.23 -1.46
N ARG A 92 -3.69 -21.67 -2.19
CA ARG A 92 -5.07 -22.17 -2.28
C ARG A 92 -5.28 -23.13 -3.46
N GLY A 93 -4.21 -23.57 -4.12
CA GLY A 93 -4.28 -24.45 -5.29
C GLY A 93 -4.76 -23.75 -6.57
N GLN A 94 -4.86 -22.42 -6.59
CA GLN A 94 -5.29 -21.69 -7.78
C GLN A 94 -4.14 -21.54 -8.78
N LYS A 95 -4.46 -21.65 -10.07
CA LYS A 95 -3.49 -21.39 -11.15
C LYS A 95 -2.95 -19.96 -11.04
N VAL A 96 -1.63 -19.84 -11.00
CA VAL A 96 -0.92 -18.56 -11.01
C VAL A 96 0.02 -18.50 -12.21
N ASN A 97 0.23 -17.30 -12.74
CA ASN A 97 1.21 -17.09 -13.79
C ASN A 97 2.61 -17.02 -13.17
N GLY A 98 3.51 -17.88 -13.66
CA GLY A 98 4.90 -17.99 -13.21
C GLY A 98 5.14 -19.10 -12.19
N ASP A 99 6.41 -19.40 -11.96
CA ASP A 99 6.85 -20.39 -10.98
C ASP A 99 6.66 -19.88 -9.54
N VAL A 100 6.01 -20.69 -8.70
CA VAL A 100 5.79 -20.40 -7.28
C VAL A 100 7.10 -20.25 -6.52
N ARG A 101 8.14 -21.05 -6.86
CA ARG A 101 9.47 -20.91 -6.23
C ARG A 101 10.11 -19.57 -6.60
N ALA A 102 10.01 -19.15 -7.86
CA ALA A 102 10.47 -17.83 -8.29
C ALA A 102 9.71 -16.69 -7.59
N LEU A 103 8.39 -16.81 -7.40
CA LEU A 103 7.60 -15.84 -6.63
C LEU A 103 8.04 -15.75 -5.16
N ALA A 104 8.33 -16.89 -4.53
CA ALA A 104 8.83 -16.93 -3.15
C ALA A 104 10.22 -16.28 -3.05
N ALA A 105 11.12 -16.61 -3.98
CA ALA A 105 12.45 -15.99 -4.06
C ALA A 105 12.35 -14.47 -4.24
N ARG A 106 11.47 -13.99 -5.13
CA ARG A 106 11.24 -12.54 -5.31
C ARG A 106 10.67 -11.89 -4.05
N TYR A 107 9.74 -12.55 -3.36
CA TYR A 107 9.19 -12.03 -2.10
C TYR A 107 10.27 -11.81 -1.03
N LEU A 108 11.21 -12.75 -0.90
CA LEU A 108 12.35 -12.64 0.01
C LEU A 108 13.33 -11.54 -0.44
N ALA A 109 13.66 -11.50 -1.73
CA ALA A 109 14.55 -10.50 -2.30
C ALA A 109 14.05 -9.07 -2.05
N ILE A 110 12.75 -8.81 -2.21
CA ILE A 110 12.15 -7.50 -1.90
C ILE A 110 12.32 -7.15 -0.40
N GLY A 111 12.26 -8.14 0.49
CA GLY A 111 12.55 -7.95 1.91
C GLY A 111 13.98 -7.45 2.15
N THR A 112 14.96 -8.07 1.48
CA THR A 112 16.36 -7.64 1.51
C THR A 112 16.56 -6.26 0.88
N GLU A 113 15.91 -5.98 -0.25
CA GLU A 113 15.95 -4.66 -0.91
C GLU A 113 15.40 -3.55 -0.01
N LEU A 114 14.30 -3.81 0.72
CA LEU A 114 13.73 -2.87 1.69
C LEU A 114 14.67 -2.60 2.88
N ALA A 115 15.40 -3.63 3.34
CA ALA A 115 16.39 -3.48 4.41
C ALA A 115 17.59 -2.64 3.93
N LYS A 116 18.14 -2.96 2.75
CA LYS A 116 19.21 -2.19 2.12
C LYS A 116 18.79 -0.73 1.87
N LEU A 117 17.55 -0.51 1.44
CA LEU A 117 17.02 0.84 1.22
C LEU A 117 16.99 1.65 2.53
N ARG A 118 16.68 1.03 3.67
CA ARG A 118 16.72 1.69 4.98
C ARG A 118 18.14 2.07 5.39
N GLU A 119 19.10 1.18 5.17
CA GLU A 119 20.52 1.49 5.43
C GLU A 119 21.01 2.65 4.55
N GLN A 120 20.67 2.63 3.25
CA GLN A 120 21.02 3.72 2.33
C GLN A 120 20.36 5.05 2.70
N GLU A 121 19.13 5.01 3.22
CA GLU A 121 18.43 6.19 3.73
C GLU A 121 19.20 6.79 4.91
N LEU A 122 19.56 5.97 5.90
CA LEU A 122 20.32 6.42 7.07
C LEU A 122 21.67 7.05 6.69
N ARG A 123 22.45 6.38 5.82
CA ARG A 123 23.72 6.92 5.30
C ARG A 123 23.56 8.23 4.52
N ALA A 124 22.41 8.44 3.86
CA ALA A 124 22.13 9.68 3.17
C ALA A 124 21.76 10.82 4.16
N LEU A 125 21.24 10.46 5.33
CA LEU A 125 20.89 11.37 6.41
C LEU A 125 22.09 11.74 7.31
N GLU A 126 23.07 10.84 7.49
CA GLU A 126 24.32 11.09 8.23
C GLU A 126 25.04 12.37 7.80
N LYS A 127 24.90 12.77 6.53
CA LYS A 127 25.49 14.01 6.00
C LYS A 127 24.85 15.30 6.55
N ARG A 128 23.73 15.17 7.24
CA ARG A 128 22.87 16.28 7.67
C ARG A 128 22.47 16.20 9.13
N LEU A 129 22.36 15.00 9.68
CA LEU A 129 21.96 14.80 11.07
C LEU A 129 23.19 14.65 11.96
N THR A 130 23.15 15.27 13.14
CA THR A 130 24.07 14.94 14.22
C THR A 130 23.82 13.52 14.73
N PRO A 131 24.78 12.86 15.40
CA PRO A 131 24.57 11.52 15.98
C PRO A 131 23.34 11.45 16.92
N GLN A 132 23.07 12.53 17.65
CA GLN A 132 21.91 12.65 18.53
C GLN A 132 20.60 12.75 17.74
N GLU A 133 20.56 13.55 16.67
CA GLU A 133 19.42 13.63 15.76
C GLU A 133 19.17 12.31 15.02
N GLU A 134 20.23 11.62 14.61
CA GLU A 134 20.13 10.30 13.98
C GLU A 134 19.46 9.29 14.93
N ALA A 135 19.89 9.26 16.20
CA ALA A 135 19.26 8.42 17.21
C ALA A 135 17.78 8.79 17.43
N LYS A 136 17.45 10.09 17.53
CA LYS A 136 16.07 10.58 17.63
C LYS A 136 15.23 10.15 16.41
N TYR A 137 15.78 10.29 15.21
CA TYR A 137 15.15 9.89 13.96
C TYR A 137 14.84 8.39 13.94
N LEU A 138 15.82 7.55 14.31
CA LEU A 138 15.65 6.09 14.34
C LEU A 138 14.55 5.67 15.33
N LEU A 139 14.59 6.22 16.56
CA LEU A 139 13.58 5.95 17.58
C LEU A 139 12.20 6.44 17.16
N PHE A 140 12.13 7.64 16.55
CA PHE A 140 10.89 8.17 16.01
C PHE A 140 10.32 7.25 14.94
N MET A 141 11.11 6.87 13.94
CA MET A 141 10.66 6.04 12.82
C MET A 141 10.15 4.68 13.28
N ASP A 142 10.82 4.09 14.26
CA ASP A 142 10.43 2.80 14.85
C ASP A 142 9.07 2.89 15.57
N ARG A 143 8.86 3.94 16.37
CA ARG A 143 7.56 4.21 17.01
C ARG A 143 6.46 4.55 15.99
N PHE A 144 6.77 5.40 15.01
CA PHE A 144 5.83 5.87 14.00
C PHE A 144 5.28 4.70 13.19
N HIS A 145 6.14 3.80 12.70
CA HIS A 145 5.69 2.60 11.98
C HIS A 145 4.76 1.73 12.82
N ARG A 146 5.10 1.49 14.11
CA ARG A 146 4.23 0.73 15.02
C ARG A 146 2.89 1.40 15.25
N GLU A 147 2.84 2.72 15.34
CA GLU A 147 1.60 3.48 15.48
C GLU A 147 0.72 3.36 14.23
N ILE A 148 1.30 3.56 13.04
CA ILE A 148 0.57 3.44 11.78
C ILE A 148 0.01 2.03 11.58
N ILE A 149 0.80 0.98 11.82
CA ILE A 149 0.32 -0.40 11.72
C ILE A 149 -0.87 -0.62 12.66
N ARG A 150 -0.78 -0.19 13.93
CA ARG A 150 -1.87 -0.30 14.90
C ARG A 150 -3.12 0.48 14.49
N MET A 151 -2.97 1.66 13.89
CA MET A 151 -4.09 2.43 13.37
C MET A 151 -4.76 1.73 12.19
N LEU A 152 -3.98 1.26 11.21
CA LEU A 152 -4.48 0.57 10.03
C LEU A 152 -5.19 -0.74 10.40
N SER A 153 -4.64 -1.54 11.32
CA SER A 153 -5.29 -2.77 11.80
C SER A 153 -6.62 -2.49 12.48
N ARG A 154 -6.73 -1.40 13.26
CA ARG A 154 -8.00 -0.98 13.88
C ARG A 154 -9.04 -0.59 12.83
N VAL A 155 -8.65 0.15 11.79
CA VAL A 155 -9.54 0.51 10.69
C VAL A 155 -10.02 -0.75 9.95
N GLU A 156 -9.12 -1.67 9.62
CA GLU A 156 -9.47 -2.92 8.92
C GLU A 156 -10.46 -3.78 9.74
N SER A 157 -10.24 -3.90 11.06
CA SER A 157 -11.14 -4.66 11.94
C SER A 157 -12.57 -4.10 11.97
N ARG A 158 -12.73 -2.77 12.01
CA ARG A 158 -14.04 -2.10 11.99
C ARG A 158 -14.77 -2.29 10.66
N LEU A 159 -14.02 -2.30 9.55
CA LEU A 159 -14.59 -2.54 8.22
C LEU A 159 -15.04 -4.00 8.03
N ARG A 160 -14.43 -4.96 8.74
CA ARG A 160 -14.85 -6.37 8.72
C ARG A 160 -16.09 -6.60 9.60
N THR A 161 -16.10 -6.10 10.83
CA THR A 161 -17.24 -6.28 11.75
C THR A 161 -18.50 -5.54 11.28
N GLY A 162 -18.36 -4.40 10.60
CA GLY A 162 -19.50 -3.69 9.97
C GLY A 162 -20.17 -4.44 8.82
N LYS A 163 -19.52 -5.46 8.23
CA LYS A 163 -20.10 -6.32 7.18
C LYS A 163 -20.76 -7.59 7.72
N GLU A 164 -20.47 -8.01 8.96
CA GLU A 164 -21.02 -9.22 9.58
C GLU A 164 -22.40 -9.00 10.23
N GLY A 165 -22.87 -7.75 10.35
CA GLY A 165 -24.22 -7.42 10.87
C GLY A 165 -25.40 -7.75 9.94
N LYS A 166 -25.20 -8.48 8.84
CA LYS A 166 -26.26 -8.93 7.89
C LYS A 166 -26.22 -10.44 7.63
N VAL A 167 -25.95 -11.26 8.66
CA VAL A 167 -26.25 -12.69 8.60
C VAL A 167 -27.54 -12.92 9.40
N PRO A 168 -28.68 -13.29 8.77
CA PRO A 168 -29.87 -13.66 9.53
C PRO A 168 -29.53 -14.84 10.42
N LYS A 169 -29.80 -14.67 11.72
CA LYS A 169 -29.67 -15.70 12.74
C LYS A 169 -30.63 -16.83 12.34
N VAL A 170 -30.11 -17.94 11.82
CA VAL A 170 -30.91 -19.14 11.59
C VAL A 170 -31.19 -19.70 12.98
N SER A 171 -32.41 -19.48 13.47
CA SER A 171 -32.89 -20.13 14.69
C SER A 171 -32.83 -21.66 14.50
N PRO A 172 -32.31 -22.42 15.48
CA PRO A 172 -32.42 -23.86 15.42
C PRO A 172 -33.92 -24.24 15.54
N SER A 173 -34.38 -25.07 14.61
CA SER A 173 -35.69 -25.71 14.68
C SER A 173 -35.76 -26.52 15.97
N ASN A 174 -36.84 -26.33 16.74
CA ASN A 174 -37.35 -27.38 17.61
C ASN A 174 -37.97 -28.50 16.76
#